data_AF-C0GER4-F1
#
_entry.id   AF-C0GER4-F1
#
_cell.length_a   1.000
_cell.length_b   1.000
_cell.length_c   1.000
_cell.angle_alpha   90.00
_cell.angle_beta   90.00
_cell.angle_gamma   90.00
#
_symmetry.space_group_name_H-M   'P 1'
#
loop_
_entity.id
_entity.type
_entity.pdbx_description
1 polymer ?
#
loop_
_entity_poly.entity_id
_entity_poly.type
_entity_poly.pdbx_seq_one_letter_code
_entity_poly.pdbx_strand_id
1 'polypeptide(L)' 'MEISLTPATWFWLLVPMPLLIVWAILSYIKEGRDSQ' A
#
# COMPACT_ATOMS: atom_id res chain seq x y z
N MET A 1 -13.17 -26.75 -2.43
CA MET A 1 -13.67 -25.57 -3.17
C MET A 1 -12.45 -24.77 -3.53
N GLU A 2 -12.02 -24.81 -4.80
CA GLU A 2 -10.85 -24.05 -5.27
C GLU A 2 -11.20 -22.55 -5.24
N ILE A 3 -10.61 -21.77 -4.34
CA ILE A 3 -10.81 -20.32 -4.31
C ILE A 3 -9.90 -19.71 -5.38
N SER A 4 -10.39 -19.66 -6.62
CA SER A 4 -9.74 -18.91 -7.68
C SER A 4 -10.00 -17.43 -7.47
N LEU A 5 -8.98 -16.70 -6.98
CA LEU A 5 -9.07 -15.25 -6.82
C LEU A 5 -9.24 -14.58 -8.19
N THR A 6 -10.27 -13.74 -8.30
CA THR A 6 -10.52 -13.00 -9.53
C THR A 6 -9.37 -12.01 -9.81
N PRO A 7 -9.08 -11.66 -11.07
CA PRO A 7 -8.11 -10.62 -11.40
C PRO A 7 -8.37 -9.28 -10.68
N ALA A 8 -9.65 -8.94 -10.44
CA ALA A 8 -10.03 -7.77 -9.68
C ALA A 8 -9.58 -7.85 -8.21
N THR A 9 -9.67 -9.04 -7.61
CA THR A 9 -9.15 -9.27 -6.25
C THR A 9 -7.64 -9.15 -6.21
N TRP A 10 -6.93 -9.67 -7.23
CA TRP A 10 -5.47 -9.51 -7.34
C TRP A 10 -5.06 -8.04 -7.48
N PHE A 11 -5.76 -7.27 -8.30
CA PHE A 11 -5.53 -5.83 -8.42
C PHE A 11 -5.70 -5.12 -7.07
N TRP A 12 -6.77 -5.45 -6.34
CA TRP A 12 -7.02 -4.85 -5.03
C TRP A 12 -6.03 -5.30 -3.94
N LEU A 13 -5.36 -6.43 -4.08
CA LEU A 13 -4.31 -6.81 -3.13
C LEU A 13 -2.98 -6.13 -3.46
N LEU A 14 -2.69 -5.93 -4.75
CA LEU A 14 -1.39 -5.45 -5.21
C LEU A 14 -1.31 -3.94 -5.42
N VAL A 15 -2.44 -3.24 -5.49
CA VAL A 15 -2.47 -1.79 -5.77
C VAL A 15 -2.76 -0.95 -4.52
N PRO A 16 -3.93 -1.05 -3.88
CA PRO A 16 -4.27 -0.15 -2.77
C PRO A 16 -3.42 -0.42 -1.52
N MET A 17 -3.07 -1.68 -1.22
CA MET A 17 -2.23 -2.02 -0.06
C MET A 17 -0.80 -1.45 -0.21
N PRO A 18 -0.06 -1.72 -1.30
CA PRO A 18 1.27 -1.13 -1.48
C PRO A 18 1.26 0.39 -1.61
N LEU A 19 0.21 0.98 -2.20
CA LEU A 19 0.07 2.44 -2.27
C LEU A 19 0.05 3.06 -0.88
N LEU A 20 -0.72 2.50 0.06
CA LEU A 20 -0.77 2.97 1.45
C LEU A 20 0.58 2.83 2.16
N ILE A 21 1.31 1.74 1.92
CA ILE A 21 2.64 1.51 2.50
C ILE A 21 3.62 2.58 2.01
N VAL A 22 3.67 2.83 0.70
CA VAL A 22 4.52 3.87 0.12
C VAL A 22 4.16 5.24 0.71
N TRP A 23 2.87 5.53 0.84
CA TRP A 23 2.40 6.80 1.39
C TRP A 23 2.75 6.98 2.86
N ALA A 24 2.68 5.91 3.65
CA ALA A 24 3.10 5.90 5.05
C ALA A 24 4.61 6.16 5.18
N ILE A 25 5.43 5.53 4.34
CA ILE A 25 6.89 5.75 4.31
C ILE A 25 7.20 7.20 3.95
N LEU A 26 6.56 7.75 2.91
CA LEU A 26 6.76 9.15 2.50
C LEU A 26 6.35 10.12 3.60
N SER A 27 5.23 9.85 4.28
CA SER A 27 4.76 10.66 5.41
C SER A 27 5.74 10.61 6.57
N TYR A 28 6.26 9.42 6.91
CA TYR A 28 7.25 9.24 7.96
C TYR A 28 8.54 10.02 7.68
N ILE A 29 9.05 9.94 6.44
CA ILE A 29 10.25 10.67 6.04
C ILE A 29 10.01 12.17 6.02
N LYS A 30 8.84 12.63 5.55
CA LYS A 30 8.49 14.05 5.54
C LYS A 30 8.42 14.61 6.96
N GLU A 31 7.71 13.94 7.86
CA GLU A 31 7.53 14.40 9.25
C GLU A 31 8.86 14.41 10.01
N GLY A 32 9.67 13.36 9.82
CA GLY A 32 11.01 13.28 10.42
C GLY A 32 11.97 14.35 9.91
N ARG A 33 11.72 14.94 8.73
CA ARG A 33 12.51 16.05 8.17
C ARG A 33 12.03 17.42 8.64
N ASP A 34 10.74 17.59 8.95
CA ASP A 34 10.17 18.85 9.49
C ASP A 34 10.46 19.03 11.00
N SER A 35 10.74 17.93 11.71
CA SER A 35 11.00 17.93 13.17
C SER A 35 12.48 18.16 13.56
N GLN A 36 13.37 18.42 12.61
CA GLN A 36 14.79 18.77 12.82
C GLN A 36 15.05 20.20 12.37
#